data_AF-J0LDS6-F1
#
_entry.id   AF-J0LDS6-F1
#
_cell.length_a   1.000
_cell.length_b   1.000
_cell.length_c   1.000
_cell.angle_alpha   90.00
_cell.angle_beta   90.00
_cell.angle_gamma   90.00
#
_symmetry.space_group_name_H-M   'P 1'
#
loop_
_entity.id
_entity.type
_entity.pdbx_description
1 polymer ?
#
loop_
_entity_poly.entity_id
_entity_poly.type
_entity_poly.pdbx_seq_one_letter_code
_entity_poly.pdbx_strand_id
1 'polypeptide(L)'
;MTALSFTTWTTGRLQGTNEEVDVQLKVTPLLTIGQMGEQLQDYKSPSCCPFCLVYLWDAFVRSDLLDEVRQPKEHNFWNACIAVVTAPRSEEDIAALRERLRANIASCKGKALHRPQRTNVADLSDPVHLLMHALYGCLQACLMPHHGKASTMFSPAGPKRSFGTRRGLWPTHPNELIPFGARQSAEMHVHWCCRLFSPNPMTCLTWIVLGCRPIVFPHLLEAPLRERFVWCLAQMFYSDVAPDPHQWPDTVPYKRPESPAPWLTESSSYKSLGAAGALAHAIIYGSDARSNDSQDLWKGFEAGLLPAANVALTTMEKFPNHLGQNDIDSVCNWTIQMQDALPDIPLHPAAKLYDEESWTGGDEPPWEIMHVRFAMRYFRRTCCGPACARGIHETADGKPLPLCARCKFTQYCSKECQKADWLHETWPHKILCPMLRMLIPAQQKADVKLFEQIVLSDEFDFKNIKMFMNWLYDAPE
;
A
#
# COMPACT_ATOMS: atom_id res chain seq x y z
N MET A 1 -7.25 19.30 6.06
CA MET A 1 -6.78 18.08 5.38
C MET A 1 -5.32 18.22 4.96
N THR A 2 -4.45 17.33 5.45
CA THR A 2 -3.01 17.36 5.16
C THR A 2 -2.76 17.03 3.69
N ALA A 3 -1.88 17.78 3.05
CA ALA A 3 -1.40 17.51 1.71
C ALA A 3 -1.03 16.01 1.53
N LEU A 4 -1.20 15.45 0.32
CA LEU A 4 -0.86 14.07 -0.09
C LEU A 4 0.66 13.77 0.02
N SER A 5 1.23 14.04 1.18
CA SER A 5 2.51 13.53 1.63
C SER A 5 2.22 12.12 2.08
N PHE A 6 2.82 11.14 1.42
CA PHE A 6 3.01 9.83 2.03
C PHE A 6 3.82 10.06 3.30
N THR A 7 3.13 10.19 4.43
CA THR A 7 3.75 10.36 5.73
C THR A 7 4.68 9.18 5.93
N THR A 8 5.96 9.50 6.14
CA THR A 8 6.94 8.54 6.59
C THR A 8 6.40 7.87 7.84
N TRP A 9 6.22 6.55 7.79
CA TRP A 9 6.03 5.77 9.01
C TRP A 9 7.21 6.07 9.94
N THR A 10 6.97 6.85 10.98
CA THR A 10 7.93 7.05 12.05
C THR A 10 7.93 5.79 12.87
N THR A 11 8.79 4.84 12.51
CA THR A 11 9.23 3.83 13.47
C THR A 11 9.80 4.60 14.67
N GLY A 12 9.05 4.64 15.77
CA GLY A 12 9.44 5.35 16.98
C GLY A 12 10.86 4.95 17.35
N ARG A 13 11.80 5.89 17.21
CA ARG A 13 13.21 5.65 17.50
C ARG A 13 13.30 5.57 19.02
N LEU A 14 13.45 4.35 19.57
CA LEU A 14 13.96 4.20 20.92
C LEU A 14 15.36 4.83 20.92
N GLN A 15 15.49 6.02 21.50
CA GLN A 15 16.74 6.74 21.65
C GLN A 15 17.65 5.98 22.62
N GLY A 16 18.29 4.92 22.13
CA GLY A 16 19.47 4.33 22.73
C GLY A 16 20.71 5.05 22.19
N THR A 17 21.67 5.32 23.07
CA THR A 17 22.92 6.01 22.76
C THR A 17 23.67 5.32 21.60
N ASN A 18 23.94 6.10 20.54
CA ASN A 18 24.80 5.72 19.42
C ASN A 18 26.25 5.60 19.90
N GLU A 19 26.64 4.46 20.45
CA GLU A 19 28.06 4.05 20.34
C GLU A 19 28.27 3.46 18.95
N GLU A 20 29.33 3.93 18.29
CA GLU A 20 29.74 3.58 16.93
C GLU A 20 29.91 2.06 16.76
N VAL A 21 28.86 1.44 16.22
CA VAL A 21 28.93 0.10 15.66
C VAL A 21 29.34 0.25 14.19
N ASP A 22 30.64 0.46 13.96
CA ASP A 22 31.27 0.30 12.64
C ASP A 22 31.35 -1.21 12.33
N VAL A 23 30.19 -1.81 12.16
CA VAL A 23 30.03 -3.19 11.69
C VAL A 23 30.05 -3.10 10.18
N GLN A 24 31.25 -3.29 9.60
CA GLN A 24 31.33 -4.00 8.33
C GLN A 24 30.35 -5.17 8.42
N LEU A 25 29.41 -5.29 7.48
CA LEU A 25 28.40 -6.35 7.40
C LEU A 25 29.02 -7.74 7.26
N LYS A 26 29.65 -8.19 8.33
CA LYS A 26 29.44 -9.54 8.83
C LYS A 26 28.14 -9.44 9.62
N VAL A 27 27.01 -9.34 8.90
CA VAL A 27 25.82 -10.11 9.31
C VAL A 27 26.42 -11.47 9.63
N THR A 28 26.44 -11.82 10.92
CA THR A 28 27.24 -12.87 11.54
C THR A 28 27.64 -13.98 10.55
N PRO A 29 28.94 -14.37 10.42
CA PRO A 29 29.64 -14.87 9.21
C PRO A 29 29.09 -16.14 8.51
N LEU A 30 27.78 -16.28 8.38
CA LEU A 30 27.11 -17.53 8.10
C LEU A 30 26.28 -17.49 6.82
N LEU A 31 25.63 -16.36 6.46
CA LEU A 31 24.87 -16.26 5.21
C LEU A 31 24.89 -14.85 4.60
N THR A 32 25.31 -14.75 3.34
CA THR A 32 25.13 -13.54 2.50
C THR A 32 23.70 -13.46 1.97
N ILE A 33 23.27 -12.28 1.49
CA ILE A 33 21.95 -12.11 0.85
C ILE A 33 21.83 -13.01 -0.38
N GLY A 34 22.89 -13.11 -1.20
CA GLY A 34 22.96 -14.05 -2.32
C GLY A 34 22.72 -15.50 -1.89
N GLN A 35 23.37 -15.97 -0.81
CA GLN A 35 23.15 -17.32 -0.27
C GLN A 35 21.72 -17.52 0.25
N MET A 36 21.12 -16.51 0.87
CA MET A 36 19.71 -16.56 1.29
C MET A 36 18.79 -16.62 0.07
N GLY A 37 19.10 -15.86 -0.99
CA GLY A 37 18.39 -15.91 -2.26
C GLY A 37 18.41 -17.30 -2.87
N GLU A 38 19.58 -17.94 -2.96
CA GLU A 38 19.74 -19.33 -3.42
C GLU A 38 18.88 -20.31 -2.61
N GLN A 39 18.85 -20.17 -1.29
CA GLN A 39 18.06 -21.04 -0.41
C GLN A 39 16.55 -20.88 -0.56
N LEU A 40 16.10 -19.73 -1.07
CA LEU A 40 14.70 -19.40 -1.33
C LEU A 40 14.25 -19.69 -2.78
N GLN A 41 15.18 -20.01 -3.70
CA GLN A 41 14.86 -20.21 -5.12
C GLN A 41 13.84 -21.32 -5.35
N ASP A 42 13.93 -22.43 -4.60
CA ASP A 42 12.86 -23.41 -4.54
C ASP A 42 11.74 -22.86 -3.65
N TYR A 43 10.86 -22.08 -4.27
CA TYR A 43 9.76 -21.43 -3.56
C TYR A 43 8.80 -22.45 -2.93
N LYS A 44 8.75 -23.70 -3.41
CA LYS A 44 7.88 -24.74 -2.83
C LYS A 44 8.50 -25.34 -1.57
N SER A 45 9.82 -25.59 -1.59
CA SER A 45 10.57 -26.23 -0.50
C SER A 45 11.82 -25.44 -0.11
N PRO A 46 11.69 -24.18 0.37
CA PRO A 46 12.84 -23.35 0.71
C PRO A 46 13.71 -24.03 1.76
N SER A 47 15.02 -23.95 1.56
CA SER A 47 16.03 -24.59 2.44
C SER A 47 16.58 -23.64 3.51
N CYS A 48 16.14 -22.37 3.51
CA CYS A 48 16.58 -21.38 4.47
C CYS A 48 16.04 -21.66 5.88
N CYS A 49 16.78 -21.20 6.90
CA CYS A 49 16.28 -21.16 8.26
C CYS A 49 15.43 -19.89 8.48
N PRO A 50 14.15 -20.01 8.91
CA PRO A 50 13.30 -18.86 9.17
C PRO A 50 13.88 -17.87 10.20
N PHE A 51 14.58 -18.33 11.24
CA PHE A 51 15.22 -17.45 12.23
C PHE A 51 16.35 -16.61 11.64
N CYS A 52 17.15 -17.19 10.74
CA CYS A 52 18.17 -16.42 10.03
C CYS A 52 17.54 -15.34 9.14
N LEU A 53 16.38 -15.63 8.54
CA LEU A 53 15.65 -14.66 7.74
C LEU A 53 15.06 -13.52 8.60
N VAL A 54 14.56 -13.81 9.81
CA VAL A 54 14.15 -12.79 10.78
C VAL A 54 15.31 -11.86 11.14
N TYR A 55 16.51 -12.43 11.35
CA TYR A 55 17.70 -11.63 11.64
C TYR A 55 18.07 -10.73 10.45
N LEU A 56 17.98 -11.25 9.23
CA LEU A 56 18.20 -10.47 8.01
C LEU A 56 17.19 -9.33 7.88
N TRP A 57 15.91 -9.60 8.14
CA TRP A 57 14.87 -8.58 8.17
C TRP A 57 15.17 -7.49 9.22
N ASP A 58 15.51 -7.86 10.46
CA ASP A 58 15.87 -6.88 11.50
C ASP A 58 17.07 -6.02 11.08
N ALA A 59 18.04 -6.61 10.38
CA ALA A 59 19.16 -5.86 9.81
C ALA A 59 18.70 -4.86 8.73
N PHE A 60 17.75 -5.21 7.86
CA PHE A 60 17.19 -4.28 6.87
C PHE A 60 16.46 -3.10 7.52
N VAL A 61 15.72 -3.34 8.60
CA VAL A 61 15.00 -2.27 9.31
C VAL A 61 15.96 -1.28 9.98
N ARG A 62 17.13 -1.74 10.44
CA ARG A 62 18.09 -0.93 11.20
C ARG A 62 19.15 -0.24 10.37
N SER A 63 19.28 -0.59 9.09
CA SER A 63 20.42 -0.17 8.29
C SER A 63 20.00 0.66 7.07
N ASP A 64 20.88 1.56 6.65
CA ASP A 64 20.73 2.32 5.40
C ASP A 64 21.10 1.49 4.15
N LEU A 65 21.22 0.17 4.28
CA LEU A 65 21.76 -0.72 3.25
C LEU A 65 20.76 -1.11 2.19
N LEU A 66 19.50 -0.70 2.33
CA LEU A 66 18.43 -1.06 1.42
C LEU A 66 18.73 -0.70 -0.04
N ASP A 67 19.40 0.42 -0.28
CA ASP A 67 19.80 0.79 -1.64
C ASP A 67 20.87 -0.15 -2.22
N GLU A 68 21.76 -0.71 -1.39
CA GLU A 68 22.75 -1.70 -1.83
C GLU A 68 22.07 -3.05 -2.10
N VAL A 69 21.15 -3.45 -1.22
CA VAL A 69 20.52 -4.77 -1.32
C VAL A 69 19.40 -4.79 -2.36
N ARG A 70 18.95 -3.65 -2.85
CA ARG A 70 18.03 -3.52 -4.01
C ARG A 70 18.74 -3.50 -5.37
N GLN A 71 20.08 -3.57 -5.41
CA GLN A 71 20.83 -3.55 -6.66
C GLN A 71 20.58 -4.80 -7.51
N PRO A 72 20.81 -4.74 -8.84
CA PRO A 72 20.64 -5.88 -9.76
C PRO A 72 21.26 -7.20 -9.29
N LYS A 73 22.42 -7.15 -8.62
CA LYS A 73 23.12 -8.34 -8.09
C LYS A 73 22.29 -9.14 -7.07
N GLU A 74 21.36 -8.49 -6.37
CA GLU A 74 20.53 -9.10 -5.31
C GLU A 74 19.07 -9.30 -5.74
N HIS A 75 18.69 -9.02 -7.00
CA HIS A 75 17.29 -9.19 -7.46
C HIS A 75 16.75 -10.61 -7.24
N ASN A 76 17.63 -11.61 -7.36
CA ASN A 76 17.27 -13.01 -7.12
C ASN A 76 16.73 -13.24 -5.71
N PHE A 77 17.25 -12.55 -4.70
CA PHE A 77 16.73 -12.65 -3.34
C PHE A 77 15.30 -12.12 -3.24
N TRP A 78 15.02 -10.94 -3.81
CA TRP A 78 13.68 -10.35 -3.78
C TRP A 78 12.66 -11.14 -4.61
N ASN A 79 13.07 -11.57 -5.80
CA ASN A 79 12.26 -12.43 -6.67
C ASN A 79 11.96 -13.79 -6.01
N ALA A 80 12.90 -14.34 -5.23
CA ALA A 80 12.64 -15.54 -4.44
C ALA A 80 11.69 -15.26 -3.27
N CYS A 81 11.86 -14.13 -2.57
CA CYS A 81 10.96 -13.76 -1.47
C CYS A 81 9.51 -13.64 -1.92
N ILE A 82 9.27 -12.88 -2.99
CA ILE A 82 7.94 -12.69 -3.54
C ILE A 82 7.36 -13.99 -4.13
N ALA A 83 8.19 -14.82 -4.78
CA ALA A 83 7.75 -16.13 -5.24
C ALA A 83 7.31 -17.04 -4.07
N VAL A 84 8.03 -17.07 -2.96
CA VAL A 84 7.66 -17.90 -1.80
C VAL A 84 6.30 -17.49 -1.20
N VAL A 85 6.03 -16.19 -1.08
CA VAL A 85 4.78 -15.68 -0.48
C VAL A 85 3.60 -15.70 -1.46
N THR A 86 3.84 -15.67 -2.78
CA THR A 86 2.79 -15.68 -3.81
C THR A 86 2.56 -17.05 -4.45
N ALA A 87 3.34 -18.06 -4.10
CA ALA A 87 3.14 -19.41 -4.60
C ALA A 87 1.83 -20.03 -4.08
N PRO A 88 0.99 -20.64 -4.94
CA PRO A 88 -0.18 -21.38 -4.50
C PRO A 88 0.23 -22.56 -3.59
N ARG A 89 -0.53 -22.77 -2.51
CA ARG A 89 -0.29 -23.86 -1.57
C ARG A 89 -1.61 -24.49 -1.12
N SER A 90 -1.68 -25.82 -1.17
CA SER A 90 -2.72 -26.55 -0.44
C SER A 90 -2.37 -26.66 1.06
N GLU A 91 -3.29 -27.18 1.88
CA GLU A 91 -2.99 -27.47 3.29
C GLU A 91 -1.91 -28.56 3.43
N GLU A 92 -1.86 -29.53 2.51
CA GLU A 92 -0.81 -30.54 2.44
C GLU A 92 0.55 -29.91 2.12
N ASP A 93 0.61 -28.96 1.17
CA ASP A 93 1.84 -28.21 0.88
C ASP A 93 2.32 -27.42 2.10
N ILE A 94 1.40 -26.80 2.85
CA ILE A 94 1.73 -26.07 4.09
C ILE A 94 2.25 -27.03 5.17
N ALA A 95 1.65 -28.22 5.31
CA ALA A 95 2.12 -29.23 6.25
C ALA A 95 3.53 -29.74 5.87
N ALA A 96 3.77 -30.04 4.61
CA ALA A 96 5.09 -30.45 4.11
C ALA A 96 6.14 -29.34 4.29
N LEU A 97 5.78 -28.09 3.99
CA LEU A 97 6.63 -26.94 4.23
C LEU A 97 6.99 -26.81 5.72
N ARG A 98 6.03 -27.01 6.61
CA ARG A 98 6.25 -26.95 8.06
C ARG A 98 7.31 -27.96 8.52
N GLU A 99 7.20 -29.21 8.09
CA GLU A 99 8.19 -30.24 8.42
C GLU A 99 9.58 -29.92 7.86
N ARG A 100 9.63 -29.44 6.61
CA ARG A 100 10.88 -28.99 5.99
C ARG A 100 11.54 -27.87 6.80
N LEU A 101 10.78 -26.85 7.20
CA LEU A 101 11.32 -25.72 7.95
C LEU A 101 11.77 -26.12 9.36
N ARG A 102 11.09 -27.08 10.02
CA ARG A 102 11.57 -27.68 11.28
C ARG A 102 12.95 -28.32 11.09
N ALA A 103 13.13 -29.09 10.01
CA ALA A 103 14.42 -29.69 9.68
C ALA A 103 15.50 -28.63 9.38
N ASN A 104 15.17 -27.57 8.65
CA ASN A 104 16.09 -26.45 8.38
C ASN A 104 16.51 -25.74 9.69
N ILE A 105 15.58 -25.54 10.63
CA ILE A 105 15.89 -24.93 11.94
C ILE A 105 16.82 -25.85 12.75
N ALA A 106 16.52 -27.14 12.82
CA ALA A 106 17.31 -28.11 13.59
C ALA A 106 18.74 -28.27 13.03
N SER A 107 18.90 -28.19 11.71
CA SER A 107 20.19 -28.30 11.02
C SER A 107 20.93 -26.96 10.86
N CYS A 108 20.35 -25.85 11.31
CA CYS A 108 20.93 -24.53 11.12
C CYS A 108 22.27 -24.36 11.86
N LYS A 109 23.32 -24.03 11.11
CA LYS A 109 24.66 -23.72 11.66
C LYS A 109 24.64 -22.46 12.54
N GLY A 110 23.71 -21.54 12.28
CA GLY A 110 23.50 -20.29 13.02
C GLY A 110 22.64 -20.40 14.26
N LYS A 111 22.30 -21.61 14.73
CA LYS A 111 21.38 -21.81 15.87
C LYS A 111 21.75 -21.04 17.15
N ALA A 112 23.03 -20.75 17.37
CA ALA A 112 23.47 -19.97 18.52
C ALA A 112 22.96 -18.50 18.48
N LEU A 113 22.66 -18.00 17.29
CA LEU A 113 22.14 -16.66 17.03
C LEU A 113 20.61 -16.61 17.02
N HIS A 114 19.93 -17.75 17.07
CA HIS A 114 18.47 -17.81 17.13
C HIS A 114 17.90 -17.32 18.47
N ARG A 115 18.71 -16.66 19.33
CA ARG A 115 18.19 -16.08 20.55
C ARG A 115 17.29 -14.89 20.18
N PRO A 116 16.01 -14.90 20.56
CA PRO A 116 15.12 -13.78 20.32
C PRO A 116 15.54 -12.65 21.25
N GLN A 117 16.49 -11.82 20.83
CA GLN A 117 17.01 -10.79 21.72
C GLN A 117 16.06 -9.60 21.87
N ARG A 118 15.18 -9.31 20.89
CA ARG A 118 14.27 -8.14 20.92
C ARG A 118 13.01 -8.21 20.07
N THR A 119 12.88 -9.18 19.17
CA THR A 119 11.69 -9.26 18.31
C THR A 119 10.61 -10.05 19.04
N ASN A 120 9.36 -9.56 19.02
CA ASN A 120 8.15 -10.28 19.50
C ASN A 120 7.86 -11.57 18.70
N VAL A 121 8.89 -12.12 18.06
CA VAL A 121 8.85 -13.28 17.17
C VAL A 121 9.09 -14.57 17.96
N ALA A 122 9.52 -14.48 19.22
CA ALA A 122 9.68 -15.63 20.13
C ALA A 122 8.40 -16.48 20.23
N ASP A 123 7.24 -15.88 19.97
CA ASP A 123 5.94 -16.50 20.10
C ASP A 123 5.42 -17.15 18.80
N LEU A 124 6.17 -17.04 17.70
CA LEU A 124 5.88 -17.77 16.47
C LEU A 124 6.45 -19.19 16.56
N SER A 125 5.68 -20.08 17.20
CA SER A 125 6.02 -21.50 17.33
C SER A 125 5.85 -22.28 16.02
N ASP A 126 4.99 -21.80 15.10
CA ASP A 126 4.84 -22.37 13.76
C ASP A 126 5.95 -21.81 12.83
N PRO A 127 6.86 -22.64 12.31
CA PRO A 127 7.94 -22.19 11.44
C PRO A 127 7.45 -21.66 10.09
N VAL A 128 6.26 -22.04 9.61
CA VAL A 128 5.67 -21.45 8.40
C VAL A 128 5.28 -20.00 8.65
N HIS A 129 4.63 -19.72 9.79
CA HIS A 129 4.26 -18.36 10.15
C HIS A 129 5.50 -17.49 10.35
N LEU A 130 6.54 -18.05 10.99
CA LEU A 130 7.84 -17.40 11.15
C LEU A 130 8.49 -17.04 9.81
N LEU A 131 8.50 -17.98 8.85
CA LEU A 131 9.02 -17.74 7.50
C LEU A 131 8.25 -16.62 6.80
N MET A 132 6.92 -16.72 6.77
CA MET A 132 6.08 -15.75 6.05
C MET A 132 6.18 -14.35 6.69
N HIS A 133 6.21 -14.27 8.02
CA HIS A 133 6.40 -13.01 8.73
C HIS A 133 7.73 -12.34 8.37
N ALA A 134 8.82 -13.12 8.33
CA ALA A 134 10.14 -12.63 7.96
C ALA A 134 10.22 -12.20 6.49
N LEU A 135 9.64 -12.99 5.58
CA LEU A 135 9.58 -12.65 4.14
C LEU A 135 8.81 -11.36 3.91
N TYR A 136 7.63 -11.22 4.52
CA TYR A 136 6.86 -9.98 4.43
C TYR A 136 7.55 -8.80 5.10
N GLY A 137 8.29 -9.02 6.19
CA GLY A 137 9.13 -8.00 6.80
C GLY A 137 10.24 -7.51 5.86
N CYS A 138 10.94 -8.43 5.19
CA CYS A 138 11.94 -8.10 4.17
C CYS A 138 11.30 -7.32 3.01
N LEU A 139 10.19 -7.81 2.46
CA LEU A 139 9.48 -7.16 1.35
C LEU A 139 8.97 -5.78 1.78
N GLN A 140 8.40 -5.64 2.97
CA GLN A 140 7.96 -4.37 3.51
C GLN A 140 9.12 -3.36 3.58
N ALA A 141 10.27 -3.75 4.14
CA ALA A 141 11.47 -2.89 4.17
C ALA A 141 11.94 -2.52 2.75
N CYS A 142 11.75 -3.42 1.77
CA CYS A 142 12.11 -3.15 0.39
C CYS A 142 11.12 -2.24 -0.35
N LEU A 143 9.83 -2.36 -0.08
CA LEU A 143 8.78 -1.65 -0.81
C LEU A 143 8.46 -0.29 -0.20
N MET A 144 8.64 -0.15 1.12
CA MET A 144 8.39 1.09 1.85
C MET A 144 9.45 2.17 1.55
N PRO A 145 9.03 3.45 1.48
CA PRO A 145 9.94 4.58 1.51
C PRO A 145 10.62 4.69 2.88
N HIS A 146 11.95 4.82 2.90
CA HIS A 146 12.72 5.02 4.14
C HIS A 146 12.92 6.51 4.42
N HIS A 147 12.43 7.02 5.56
CA HIS A 147 12.75 8.35 6.11
C HIS A 147 12.90 9.49 5.07
N GLY A 148 11.85 9.77 4.30
CA GLY A 148 11.82 10.86 3.33
C GLY A 148 12.51 10.54 2.00
N LYS A 149 13.10 9.35 1.84
CA LYS A 149 13.58 8.83 0.56
C LYS A 149 12.40 8.27 -0.24
N ALA A 150 12.47 8.43 -1.55
CA ALA A 150 11.55 7.80 -2.49
C ALA A 150 11.62 6.26 -2.37
N SER A 151 10.46 5.59 -2.48
CA SER A 151 10.42 4.16 -2.79
C SER A 151 10.76 3.96 -4.28
N THR A 152 11.23 2.78 -4.65
CA THR A 152 11.40 2.38 -6.05
C THR A 152 10.08 2.36 -6.81
N MET A 153 8.97 2.20 -6.10
CA MET A 153 7.61 2.28 -6.67
C MET A 153 6.99 3.67 -6.56
N PHE A 154 7.44 4.51 -5.62
CA PHE A 154 6.87 5.83 -5.35
C PHE A 154 7.93 6.89 -5.21
N SER A 155 7.90 7.84 -6.14
CA SER A 155 8.71 9.04 -6.06
C SER A 155 7.84 10.21 -5.58
N PRO A 156 8.21 10.89 -4.49
CA PRO A 156 7.63 12.20 -4.14
C PRO A 156 7.72 13.18 -5.31
N ALA A 157 8.78 13.07 -6.13
CA ALA A 157 8.99 13.89 -7.32
C ALA A 157 8.06 13.56 -8.51
N GLY A 158 7.07 12.68 -8.36
CA GLY A 158 6.00 12.51 -9.34
C GLY A 158 5.53 11.05 -9.49
N PRO A 159 4.21 10.82 -9.57
CA PRO A 159 3.60 9.48 -9.68
C PRO A 159 3.72 8.85 -11.07
N LYS A 160 4.11 9.64 -12.07
CA LYS A 160 4.23 9.19 -13.47
C LYS A 160 5.52 8.42 -13.74
N ARG A 161 6.31 8.08 -12.71
CA ARG A 161 7.49 7.23 -12.89
C ARG A 161 7.04 5.77 -13.03
N SER A 162 7.66 5.06 -13.95
CA SER A 162 7.53 3.61 -14.07
C SER A 162 8.28 2.91 -12.94
N PHE A 163 8.10 1.60 -12.85
CA PHE A 163 9.01 0.73 -12.14
C PHE A 163 10.45 0.92 -12.65
N GLY A 164 11.42 0.68 -11.76
CA GLY A 164 12.83 0.85 -12.02
C GLY A 164 13.31 2.30 -11.92
N THR A 165 14.40 2.50 -11.17
CA THR A 165 15.15 3.76 -11.20
C THR A 165 16.23 3.69 -12.28
N ARG A 166 16.89 4.83 -12.60
CA ARG A 166 18.11 4.82 -13.45
C ARG A 166 19.20 3.85 -12.94
N ARG A 167 19.14 3.47 -11.66
CA ARG A 167 20.07 2.53 -11.03
C ARG A 167 19.63 1.06 -11.14
N GLY A 168 18.48 0.79 -11.76
CA GLY A 168 17.94 -0.56 -11.91
C GLY A 168 17.56 -1.20 -10.57
N LEU A 169 17.15 -0.40 -9.58
CA LEU A 169 16.74 -0.92 -8.28
C LEU A 169 15.45 -1.75 -8.39
N TRP A 170 15.36 -2.82 -7.60
CA TRP A 170 14.18 -3.67 -7.51
C TRP A 170 12.99 -2.96 -6.81
N PRO A 171 11.73 -3.17 -7.25
CA PRO A 171 11.34 -3.85 -8.49
C PRO A 171 11.53 -2.96 -9.73
N THR A 172 11.97 -3.58 -10.80
CA THR A 172 12.14 -2.99 -12.14
C THR A 172 10.91 -3.20 -13.04
N HIS A 173 10.07 -4.18 -12.73
CA HIS A 173 8.84 -4.45 -13.48
C HIS A 173 7.72 -4.98 -12.57
N PRO A 174 6.43 -4.68 -12.82
CA PRO A 174 5.30 -5.24 -12.07
C PRO A 174 5.36 -6.77 -11.94
N ASN A 175 5.75 -7.49 -12.99
CA ASN A 175 5.86 -8.96 -13.00
C ASN A 175 6.81 -9.51 -11.92
N GLU A 176 7.78 -8.73 -11.45
CA GLU A 176 8.62 -9.14 -10.31
C GLU A 176 7.82 -9.17 -9.01
N LEU A 177 6.73 -8.41 -8.89
CA LEU A 177 5.82 -8.43 -7.74
C LEU A 177 4.69 -9.46 -7.87
N ILE A 178 4.40 -9.91 -9.09
CA ILE A 178 3.31 -10.85 -9.38
C ILE A 178 3.79 -12.02 -10.25
N PRO A 179 4.80 -12.79 -9.81
CA PRO A 179 5.48 -13.79 -10.65
C PRO A 179 4.58 -14.94 -11.13
N PHE A 180 3.44 -15.17 -10.47
CA PHE A 180 2.46 -16.20 -10.85
C PHE A 180 1.17 -15.62 -11.47
N GLY A 181 1.21 -14.35 -11.88
CA GLY A 181 0.05 -13.62 -12.39
C GLY A 181 -0.74 -12.92 -11.28
N ALA A 182 -1.46 -11.87 -11.68
CA ALA A 182 -2.05 -10.93 -10.74
C ALA A 182 -3.09 -11.55 -9.81
N ARG A 183 -3.99 -12.39 -10.36
CA ARG A 183 -5.02 -13.08 -9.57
C ARG A 183 -4.40 -14.01 -8.54
N GLN A 184 -3.46 -14.87 -8.94
CA GLN A 184 -2.82 -15.82 -8.02
C GLN A 184 -2.05 -15.10 -6.90
N SER A 185 -1.32 -14.04 -7.24
CA SER A 185 -0.61 -13.23 -6.26
C SER A 185 -1.57 -12.54 -5.29
N ALA A 186 -2.67 -11.95 -5.79
CA ALA A 186 -3.70 -11.34 -4.96
C ALA A 186 -4.31 -12.36 -3.98
N GLU A 187 -4.68 -13.54 -4.47
CA GLU A 187 -5.23 -14.63 -3.68
C GLU A 187 -4.29 -15.05 -2.54
N MET A 188 -2.98 -15.20 -2.84
CA MET A 188 -2.01 -15.59 -1.82
C MET A 188 -1.71 -14.48 -0.81
N HIS A 189 -1.66 -13.22 -1.23
CA HIS A 189 -1.52 -12.11 -0.28
C HIS A 189 -2.70 -12.05 0.69
N VAL A 190 -3.94 -12.13 0.20
CA VAL A 190 -5.12 -12.17 1.06
C VAL A 190 -5.12 -13.41 1.93
N HIS A 191 -4.73 -14.57 1.40
CA HIS A 191 -4.60 -15.80 2.19
C HIS A 191 -3.69 -15.61 3.41
N TRP A 192 -2.50 -15.01 3.21
CA TRP A 192 -1.56 -14.76 4.31
C TRP A 192 -2.03 -13.65 5.25
N CYS A 193 -2.73 -12.63 4.76
CA CYS A 193 -3.39 -11.65 5.63
C CYS A 193 -4.40 -12.34 6.56
N CYS A 194 -5.24 -13.21 5.99
CA CYS A 194 -6.27 -13.94 6.72
C CYS A 194 -5.72 -15.00 7.68
N ARG A 195 -4.62 -15.68 7.31
CA ARG A 195 -4.07 -16.78 8.10
C ARG A 195 -3.14 -16.30 9.22
N LEU A 196 -2.31 -15.30 8.93
CA LEU A 196 -1.33 -14.79 9.88
C LEU A 196 -1.92 -13.73 10.80
N PHE A 197 -2.95 -12.98 10.36
CA PHE A 197 -3.45 -11.79 11.05
C PHE A 197 -2.37 -10.71 11.28
N SER A 198 -1.31 -10.71 10.45
CA SER A 198 -0.14 -9.86 10.67
C SER A 198 -0.23 -8.56 9.88
N PRO A 199 0.26 -7.43 10.42
CA PRO A 199 0.32 -6.17 9.68
C PRO A 199 1.29 -6.23 8.49
N ASN A 200 2.28 -7.13 8.50
CA ASN A 200 3.30 -7.19 7.44
C ASN A 200 2.71 -7.64 6.08
N PRO A 201 1.96 -8.77 5.95
CA PRO A 201 1.24 -9.11 4.73
C PRO A 201 0.35 -7.99 4.22
N MET A 202 -0.41 -7.36 5.11
CA MET A 202 -1.33 -6.28 4.75
C MET A 202 -0.57 -5.07 4.22
N THR A 203 0.49 -4.65 4.91
CA THR A 203 1.33 -3.53 4.46
C THR A 203 1.97 -3.82 3.11
N CYS A 204 2.47 -5.04 2.90
CA CYS A 204 3.01 -5.45 1.61
C CYS A 204 1.95 -5.40 0.50
N LEU A 205 0.72 -5.87 0.78
CA LEU A 205 -0.41 -5.78 -0.14
C LEU A 205 -0.76 -4.32 -0.45
N THR A 206 -0.75 -3.42 0.54
CA THR A 206 -0.94 -1.98 0.34
C THR A 206 0.02 -1.43 -0.70
N TRP A 207 1.31 -1.75 -0.60
CA TRP A 207 2.31 -1.27 -1.55
C TRP A 207 2.19 -1.91 -2.94
N ILE A 208 1.77 -3.18 -3.01
CA ILE A 208 1.46 -3.83 -4.29
C ILE A 208 0.22 -3.21 -4.93
N VAL A 209 -0.82 -2.89 -4.17
CA VAL A 209 -2.00 -2.19 -4.67
C VAL A 209 -1.62 -0.81 -5.16
N LEU A 210 -0.83 -0.02 -4.42
CA LEU A 210 -0.37 1.28 -4.89
C LEU A 210 0.48 1.16 -6.17
N GLY A 211 1.32 0.11 -6.26
CA GLY A 211 2.30 -0.06 -7.33
C GLY A 211 1.70 -0.61 -8.61
N CYS A 212 0.82 -1.60 -8.45
CA CYS A 212 0.24 -2.44 -9.49
C CYS A 212 -1.30 -2.38 -9.51
N ARG A 213 -1.91 -1.30 -9.01
CA ARG A 213 -3.38 -1.17 -8.86
C ARG A 213 -4.17 -1.67 -10.06
N PRO A 214 -3.88 -1.21 -11.31
CA PRO A 214 -4.70 -1.60 -12.46
C PRO A 214 -4.68 -3.10 -12.77
N ILE A 215 -3.68 -3.82 -12.25
CA ILE A 215 -3.50 -5.26 -12.47
C ILE A 215 -4.05 -6.07 -11.29
N VAL A 216 -3.74 -5.65 -10.05
CA VAL A 216 -4.04 -6.44 -8.84
C VAL A 216 -5.41 -6.11 -8.25
N PHE A 217 -5.78 -4.83 -8.20
CA PHE A 217 -6.99 -4.39 -7.51
C PHE A 217 -8.29 -4.96 -8.10
N PRO A 218 -8.48 -5.07 -9.44
CA PRO A 218 -9.68 -5.69 -10.01
C PRO A 218 -9.95 -7.10 -9.46
N HIS A 219 -8.91 -7.91 -9.27
CA HIS A 219 -9.05 -9.26 -8.72
C HIS A 219 -9.43 -9.26 -7.24
N LEU A 220 -9.04 -8.23 -6.47
CA LEU A 220 -9.47 -8.08 -5.07
C LEU A 220 -10.96 -7.75 -4.95
N LEU A 221 -11.59 -7.27 -6.03
CA LEU A 221 -13.03 -7.01 -6.10
C LEU A 221 -13.84 -8.23 -6.54
N GLU A 222 -13.20 -9.29 -7.02
CA GLU A 222 -13.86 -10.50 -7.48
C GLU A 222 -14.15 -11.47 -6.33
N ALA A 223 -15.33 -12.11 -6.34
CA ALA A 223 -15.61 -13.22 -5.43
C ALA A 223 -14.81 -14.48 -5.82
N PRO A 224 -14.41 -15.35 -4.85
CA PRO A 224 -14.61 -15.24 -3.40
C PRO A 224 -13.52 -14.40 -2.69
N LEU A 225 -12.64 -13.74 -3.44
CA LEU A 225 -11.48 -13.07 -2.88
C LEU A 225 -11.86 -11.79 -2.12
N ARG A 226 -12.82 -11.04 -2.66
CA ARG A 226 -13.36 -9.83 -2.04
C ARG A 226 -13.89 -10.09 -0.63
N GLU A 227 -14.70 -11.14 -0.45
CA GLU A 227 -15.29 -11.51 0.84
C GLU A 227 -14.20 -11.77 1.89
N ARG A 228 -13.15 -12.52 1.51
CA ARG A 228 -12.02 -12.85 2.39
C ARG A 228 -11.21 -11.61 2.74
N PHE A 229 -11.02 -10.72 1.75
CA PHE A 229 -10.25 -9.50 1.94
C PHE A 229 -10.96 -8.51 2.86
N VAL A 230 -12.27 -8.32 2.65
CA VAL A 230 -13.12 -7.46 3.49
C VAL A 230 -13.24 -8.04 4.91
N TRP A 231 -13.38 -9.37 5.05
CA TRP A 231 -13.31 -10.02 6.36
C TRP A 231 -12.00 -9.71 7.08
N CYS A 232 -10.86 -9.85 6.40
CA CYS A 232 -9.56 -9.58 6.99
C CYS A 232 -9.41 -8.12 7.45
N LEU A 233 -9.88 -7.16 6.65
CA LEU A 233 -9.95 -5.75 7.02
C LEU A 233 -10.77 -5.53 8.29
N ALA A 234 -11.97 -6.14 8.38
CA ALA A 234 -12.80 -6.06 9.58
C ALA A 234 -12.08 -6.62 10.81
N GLN A 235 -11.42 -7.78 10.70
CA GLN A 235 -10.66 -8.36 11.81
C GLN A 235 -9.53 -7.45 12.28
N MET A 236 -8.82 -6.81 11.35
CA MET A 236 -7.75 -5.86 11.67
C MET A 236 -8.27 -4.58 12.33
N PHE A 237 -9.45 -4.09 11.92
CA PHE A 237 -10.12 -2.97 12.57
C PHE A 237 -10.59 -3.30 13.99
N TYR A 238 -11.06 -4.51 14.23
CA TYR A 238 -11.38 -4.95 15.59
C TYR A 238 -10.14 -5.08 16.49
N SER A 239 -8.96 -5.38 15.92
CA SER A 239 -7.66 -5.25 16.58
C SER A 239 -7.53 -5.95 17.96
N ASP A 240 -8.25 -7.07 18.13
CA ASP A 240 -8.42 -7.88 19.35
C ASP A 240 -9.13 -7.18 20.51
N VAL A 241 -9.69 -6.00 20.28
CA VAL A 241 -10.42 -5.21 21.28
C VAL A 241 -11.88 -5.65 21.40
N ALA A 242 -12.48 -6.13 20.31
CA ALA A 242 -13.87 -6.59 20.29
C ALA A 242 -14.06 -7.82 19.39
N PRO A 243 -15.05 -8.68 19.71
CA PRO A 243 -15.46 -9.76 18.82
C PRO A 243 -16.13 -9.20 17.57
N ASP A 244 -16.03 -9.95 16.48
CA ASP A 244 -16.77 -9.67 15.25
C ASP A 244 -18.17 -10.29 15.34
N PRO A 245 -19.26 -9.50 15.39
CA PRO A 245 -20.62 -10.01 15.46
C PRO A 245 -21.18 -10.40 14.08
N HIS A 246 -20.48 -10.06 12.99
CA HIS A 246 -21.00 -10.25 11.64
C HIS A 246 -20.93 -11.71 11.20
N GLN A 247 -22.01 -12.19 10.58
CA GLN A 247 -22.05 -13.51 9.97
C GLN A 247 -21.54 -13.44 8.53
N TRP A 248 -20.28 -13.84 8.34
CA TRP A 248 -19.64 -13.85 7.03
C TRP A 248 -20.14 -15.01 6.15
N PRO A 249 -20.13 -14.84 4.82
CA PRO A 249 -20.50 -15.91 3.88
C PRO A 249 -19.51 -17.07 3.94
N ASP A 250 -19.98 -18.28 3.58
CA ASP A 250 -19.18 -19.52 3.57
C ASP A 250 -17.92 -19.45 2.70
N THR A 251 -17.85 -18.48 1.78
CA THR A 251 -16.67 -18.19 0.95
C THR A 251 -15.48 -17.68 1.76
N VAL A 252 -15.68 -17.33 3.04
CA VAL A 252 -14.65 -16.97 4.02
C VAL A 252 -14.36 -18.17 4.93
N PRO A 253 -13.42 -19.07 4.57
CA PRO A 253 -13.14 -20.28 5.34
C PRO A 253 -12.29 -20.02 6.59
N TYR A 254 -12.03 -18.76 6.92
CA TYR A 254 -11.10 -18.36 7.96
C TYR A 254 -11.82 -18.12 9.29
N LYS A 255 -11.11 -18.36 10.38
CA LYS A 255 -11.56 -18.05 11.72
C LYS A 255 -10.50 -17.22 12.42
N ARG A 256 -10.95 -16.29 13.25
CA ARG A 256 -10.06 -15.61 14.18
C ARG A 256 -9.47 -16.63 15.16
N PRO A 257 -8.15 -16.61 15.42
CA PRO A 257 -7.55 -17.41 16.47
C PRO A 257 -8.21 -17.09 17.82
N GLU A 258 -8.56 -18.12 18.59
CA GLU A 258 -9.18 -17.93 19.92
C GLU A 258 -8.26 -17.19 20.89
N SER A 259 -6.95 -17.44 20.77
CA SER A 259 -5.92 -16.66 21.44
C SER A 259 -5.12 -15.94 20.36
N PRO A 260 -5.25 -14.60 20.24
CA PRO A 260 -4.33 -13.86 19.40
C PRO A 260 -2.91 -14.16 19.86
N ALA A 261 -2.03 -14.48 18.91
CA ALA A 261 -0.65 -14.79 19.22
C ALA A 261 -0.04 -13.60 20.01
N PRO A 262 0.89 -13.79 20.96
CA PRO A 262 1.39 -12.68 21.78
C PRO A 262 2.05 -11.52 20.99
N TRP A 263 2.44 -11.73 19.73
CA TRP A 263 2.85 -10.61 18.87
C TRP A 263 1.68 -9.73 18.40
N LEU A 264 0.44 -10.21 18.58
CA LEU A 264 -0.82 -9.49 18.56
C LEU A 264 -1.17 -8.81 19.92
N THR A 265 -0.19 -8.61 20.82
CA THR A 265 -0.34 -7.79 22.04
C THR A 265 -0.78 -6.35 21.74
N GLU A 266 -1.01 -5.52 22.76
CA GLU A 266 -1.36 -4.10 22.62
C GLU A 266 -0.46 -3.31 21.65
N SER A 267 0.84 -3.67 21.59
CA SER A 267 1.80 -3.08 20.63
C SER A 267 1.54 -3.45 19.16
N SER A 268 0.71 -4.46 18.93
CA SER A 268 0.26 -4.90 17.62
C SER A 268 -1.00 -4.17 17.19
N SER A 269 -1.83 -3.75 18.14
CA SER A 269 -3.17 -3.27 17.84
C SER A 269 -3.08 -2.03 16.95
N TYR A 270 -2.28 -1.05 17.35
CA TYR A 270 -2.03 0.13 16.53
C TYR A 270 -1.30 -0.20 15.20
N LYS A 271 -0.50 -1.27 15.13
CA LYS A 271 0.16 -1.67 13.87
C LYS A 271 -0.83 -2.27 12.88
N SER A 272 -1.74 -3.12 13.37
CA SER A 272 -2.84 -3.68 12.58
C SER A 272 -3.76 -2.56 12.10
N LEU A 273 -4.15 -1.65 12.99
CA LEU A 273 -4.93 -0.47 12.65
C LEU A 273 -4.22 0.43 11.64
N GLY A 274 -2.93 0.70 11.83
CA GLY A 274 -2.13 1.48 10.88
C GLY A 274 -2.00 0.80 9.53
N ALA A 275 -1.83 -0.52 9.47
CA ALA A 275 -1.77 -1.25 8.21
C ALA A 275 -3.13 -1.24 7.47
N ALA A 276 -4.24 -1.42 8.18
CA ALA A 276 -5.59 -1.35 7.62
C ALA A 276 -5.95 0.08 7.18
N GLY A 277 -5.63 1.09 7.98
CA GLY A 277 -5.82 2.51 7.64
C GLY A 277 -4.97 2.94 6.44
N ALA A 278 -3.71 2.52 6.37
CA ALA A 278 -2.85 2.79 5.22
C ALA A 278 -3.36 2.12 3.94
N LEU A 279 -3.95 0.92 4.04
CA LEU A 279 -4.61 0.27 2.92
C LEU A 279 -5.87 1.03 2.49
N ALA A 280 -6.72 1.44 3.44
CA ALA A 280 -7.89 2.27 3.16
C ALA A 280 -7.49 3.57 2.45
N HIS A 281 -6.43 4.22 2.93
CA HIS A 281 -5.84 5.40 2.29
C HIS A 281 -5.39 5.10 0.85
N ALA A 282 -4.66 4.00 0.65
CA ALA A 282 -4.22 3.58 -0.68
C ALA A 282 -5.39 3.28 -1.64
N ILE A 283 -6.51 2.79 -1.12
CA ILE A 283 -7.71 2.53 -1.93
C ILE A 283 -8.37 3.84 -2.35
N ILE A 284 -8.50 4.83 -1.46
CA ILE A 284 -9.18 6.10 -1.77
C ILE A 284 -8.30 7.04 -2.59
N TYR A 285 -7.04 7.22 -2.16
CA TYR A 285 -6.16 8.29 -2.62
C TYR A 285 -4.92 7.80 -3.36
N GLY A 286 -4.76 6.48 -3.52
CA GLY A 286 -3.61 5.89 -4.19
C GLY A 286 -3.52 6.26 -5.67
N SER A 287 -2.33 6.03 -6.24
CA SER A 287 -2.14 6.12 -7.69
C SER A 287 -3.14 5.21 -8.41
N ASP A 288 -3.74 5.74 -9.48
CA ASP A 288 -4.80 5.06 -10.25
C ASP A 288 -6.11 4.78 -9.50
N ALA A 289 -6.31 5.33 -8.30
CA ALA A 289 -7.58 5.21 -7.60
C ALA A 289 -8.75 5.83 -8.39
N ARG A 290 -9.89 5.12 -8.40
CA ARG A 290 -11.17 5.58 -8.93
C ARG A 290 -12.08 6.05 -7.82
N SER A 291 -13.11 6.80 -8.18
CA SER A 291 -14.00 7.41 -7.19
C SER A 291 -14.80 6.37 -6.39
N ASN A 292 -15.14 5.24 -7.02
CA ASN A 292 -15.97 4.19 -6.43
C ASN A 292 -15.16 2.98 -5.93
N ASP A 293 -13.83 2.99 -6.00
CA ASP A 293 -13.02 1.81 -5.66
C ASP A 293 -13.22 1.36 -4.19
N SER A 294 -13.42 2.30 -3.25
CA SER A 294 -13.78 1.96 -1.88
C SER A 294 -15.14 1.30 -1.82
N GLN A 295 -16.16 1.91 -2.43
CA GLN A 295 -17.52 1.39 -2.44
C GLN A 295 -17.59 0.00 -3.07
N ASP A 296 -16.98 -0.20 -4.24
CA ASP A 296 -16.97 -1.49 -4.93
C ASP A 296 -16.37 -2.62 -4.08
N LEU A 297 -15.41 -2.28 -3.22
CA LEU A 297 -14.79 -3.23 -2.28
C LEU A 297 -15.75 -3.62 -1.15
N TRP A 298 -16.33 -2.65 -0.44
CA TRP A 298 -17.12 -2.92 0.77
C TRP A 298 -18.62 -3.12 0.53
N LYS A 299 -19.14 -2.83 -0.66
CA LYS A 299 -20.57 -2.92 -0.97
C LYS A 299 -21.14 -4.31 -0.68
N GLY A 300 -22.14 -4.36 0.20
CA GLY A 300 -22.77 -5.59 0.70
C GLY A 300 -22.14 -6.15 1.99
N PHE A 301 -21.07 -5.54 2.50
CA PHE A 301 -20.39 -5.91 3.75
C PHE A 301 -20.38 -4.77 4.79
N GLU A 302 -21.19 -3.73 4.58
CA GLU A 302 -21.28 -2.54 5.44
C GLU A 302 -21.59 -2.94 6.88
N ALA A 303 -22.46 -3.95 7.06
CA ALA A 303 -22.90 -4.40 8.38
C ALA A 303 -21.77 -5.07 9.19
N GLY A 304 -20.72 -5.56 8.52
CA GLY A 304 -19.52 -6.07 9.18
C GLY A 304 -18.42 -5.00 9.32
N LEU A 305 -18.23 -4.16 8.31
CA LEU A 305 -17.13 -3.20 8.29
C LEU A 305 -17.41 -1.92 9.09
N LEU A 306 -18.64 -1.39 9.08
CA LEU A 306 -18.95 -0.14 9.78
C LEU A 306 -18.77 -0.26 11.31
N PRO A 307 -19.29 -1.30 11.99
CA PRO A 307 -19.01 -1.52 13.41
C PRO A 307 -17.51 -1.73 13.69
N ALA A 308 -16.80 -2.44 12.82
CA ALA A 308 -15.36 -2.64 12.95
C ALA A 308 -14.59 -1.31 12.86
N ALA A 309 -14.93 -0.45 11.88
CA ALA A 309 -14.32 0.86 11.71
C ALA A 309 -14.59 1.79 12.91
N ASN A 310 -15.80 1.75 13.49
CA ASN A 310 -16.10 2.46 14.74
C ASN A 310 -15.20 1.99 15.90
N VAL A 311 -15.00 0.67 16.06
CA VAL A 311 -14.09 0.12 17.08
C VAL A 311 -12.63 0.52 16.80
N ALA A 312 -12.23 0.53 15.53
CA ALA A 312 -10.92 1.00 15.12
C ALA A 312 -10.71 2.44 15.58
N LEU A 313 -11.63 3.36 15.27
CA LEU A 313 -11.50 4.78 15.66
C LEU A 313 -11.39 4.97 17.18
N THR A 314 -12.23 4.30 17.98
CA THR A 314 -12.11 4.32 19.45
C THR A 314 -10.74 3.81 19.93
N THR A 315 -10.15 2.84 19.22
CA THR A 315 -8.84 2.30 19.56
C THR A 315 -7.72 3.24 19.10
N MET A 316 -7.85 3.87 17.93
CA MET A 316 -6.89 4.83 17.39
C MET A 316 -6.74 6.06 18.29
N GLU A 317 -7.82 6.54 18.92
CA GLU A 317 -7.80 7.64 19.90
C GLU A 317 -6.90 7.35 21.12
N LYS A 318 -6.67 6.08 21.45
CA LYS A 318 -5.77 5.67 22.54
C LYS A 318 -4.29 5.76 22.15
N PHE A 319 -4.00 5.85 20.84
CA PHE A 319 -2.64 5.82 20.29
C PHE A 319 -2.36 6.97 19.30
N PRO A 320 -2.64 8.25 19.66
CA PRO A 320 -2.57 9.37 18.71
C PRO A 320 -1.17 9.62 18.14
N ASN A 321 -0.11 9.20 18.84
CA ASN A 321 1.27 9.39 18.41
C ASN A 321 1.84 8.22 17.57
N HIS A 322 1.07 7.14 17.37
CA HIS A 322 1.56 5.93 16.71
C HIS A 322 0.97 5.71 15.31
N LEU A 323 -0.08 6.46 14.97
CA LEU A 323 -0.83 6.34 13.72
C LEU A 323 -0.66 7.60 12.90
N GLY A 324 -0.61 7.48 11.57
CA GLY A 324 -0.62 8.63 10.69
C GLY A 324 -2.00 9.28 10.66
N GLN A 325 -2.07 10.61 10.62
CA GLN A 325 -3.34 11.33 10.45
C GLN A 325 -4.09 10.85 9.19
N ASN A 326 -3.36 10.59 8.10
CA ASN A 326 -3.94 10.06 6.86
C ASN A 326 -4.64 8.70 7.05
N ASP A 327 -4.14 7.86 7.96
CA ASP A 327 -4.74 6.55 8.26
C ASP A 327 -6.08 6.76 8.98
N ILE A 328 -6.11 7.66 9.97
CA ILE A 328 -7.32 8.03 10.72
C ILE A 328 -8.36 8.67 9.79
N ASP A 329 -7.97 9.67 9.01
CA ASP A 329 -8.83 10.38 8.06
C ASP A 329 -9.47 9.40 7.06
N SER A 330 -8.70 8.41 6.58
CA SER A 330 -9.20 7.41 5.64
C SER A 330 -10.22 6.47 6.27
N VAL A 331 -10.02 6.09 7.55
CA VAL A 331 -11.01 5.31 8.29
C VAL A 331 -12.26 6.14 8.57
N CYS A 332 -12.13 7.42 8.95
CA CYS A 332 -13.27 8.33 9.10
C CYS A 332 -14.08 8.43 7.81
N ASN A 333 -13.42 8.68 6.67
CA ASN A 333 -14.06 8.77 5.37
C ASN A 333 -14.79 7.47 4.98
N TRP A 334 -14.19 6.30 5.18
CA TRP A 334 -14.88 5.01 4.99
C TRP A 334 -16.11 4.86 5.88
N THR A 335 -15.98 5.24 7.15
CA THR A 335 -17.07 5.15 8.13
C THR A 335 -18.26 6.01 7.71
N ILE A 336 -18.01 7.24 7.23
CA ILE A 336 -19.04 8.14 6.70
C ILE A 336 -19.72 7.54 5.45
N GLN A 337 -18.95 7.06 4.47
CA GLN A 337 -19.52 6.49 3.25
C GLN A 337 -20.38 5.23 3.53
N MET A 338 -19.98 4.41 4.50
CA MET A 338 -20.77 3.22 4.89
C MET A 338 -22.01 3.59 5.71
N GLN A 339 -21.97 4.69 6.46
CA GLN A 339 -23.10 5.20 7.24
C GLN A 339 -24.30 5.54 6.34
N ASP A 340 -24.04 6.09 5.15
CA ASP A 340 -25.09 6.38 4.16
C ASP A 340 -25.89 5.14 3.75
N ALA A 341 -25.24 3.96 3.77
CA ALA A 341 -25.86 2.69 3.47
C ALA A 341 -26.53 2.04 4.71
N LEU A 342 -26.12 2.41 5.92
CA LEU A 342 -26.62 1.86 7.20
C LEU A 342 -26.94 2.95 8.22
N PRO A 343 -27.99 3.76 7.98
CA PRO A 343 -28.30 4.94 8.80
C PRO A 343 -28.61 4.61 10.28
N ASP A 344 -28.99 3.37 10.58
CA ASP A 344 -29.35 2.93 11.94
C ASP A 344 -28.14 2.64 12.85
N ILE A 345 -26.95 2.43 12.28
CA ILE A 345 -25.73 2.27 13.06
C ILE A 345 -25.20 3.65 13.40
N PRO A 346 -24.86 4.00 14.65
CA PRO A 346 -24.37 5.34 14.95
C PRO A 346 -22.94 5.54 14.43
N LEU A 347 -22.72 6.67 13.75
CA LEU A 347 -21.38 7.12 13.35
C LEU A 347 -20.52 7.47 14.58
N HIS A 348 -19.25 7.03 14.60
CA HIS A 348 -18.29 7.38 15.65
C HIS A 348 -18.09 8.90 15.78
N PRO A 349 -17.91 9.46 17.00
CA PRO A 349 -17.69 10.91 17.18
C PRO A 349 -16.55 11.49 16.33
N ALA A 350 -15.40 10.81 16.25
CA ALA A 350 -14.29 11.25 15.40
C ALA A 350 -14.66 11.33 13.91
N ALA A 351 -15.47 10.40 13.40
CA ALA A 351 -15.92 10.43 12.02
C ALA A 351 -16.98 11.52 11.79
N LYS A 352 -17.87 11.78 12.77
CA LYS A 352 -18.79 12.94 12.72
C LYS A 352 -18.03 14.26 12.70
N LEU A 353 -17.03 14.42 13.57
CA LEU A 353 -16.21 15.61 13.59
C LEU A 353 -15.46 15.78 12.27
N TYR A 354 -14.88 14.70 11.73
CA TYR A 354 -14.25 14.73 10.42
C TYR A 354 -15.23 15.12 9.32
N ASP A 355 -16.47 14.62 9.35
CA ASP A 355 -17.53 14.98 8.41
C ASP A 355 -17.90 16.46 8.52
N GLU A 356 -18.15 16.95 9.74
CA GLU A 356 -18.45 18.34 10.03
C GLU A 356 -17.32 19.29 9.61
N GLU A 357 -16.06 18.89 9.82
CA GLU A 357 -14.86 19.64 9.39
C GLU A 357 -14.63 19.56 7.87
N SER A 358 -14.98 18.44 7.23
CA SER A 358 -14.86 18.25 5.78
C SER A 358 -16.00 18.91 5.00
N TRP A 359 -17.14 19.05 5.65
CA TRP A 359 -18.38 19.63 5.14
C TRP A 359 -18.82 20.80 6.02
N THR A 360 -17.89 21.67 6.44
CA THR A 360 -18.35 22.94 7.00
C THR A 360 -19.11 23.64 5.87
N GLY A 361 -20.45 23.55 5.87
CA GLY A 361 -21.34 24.11 4.86
C GLY A 361 -21.33 25.65 4.84
N GLY A 362 -20.27 26.26 5.35
CA GLY A 362 -19.92 27.64 5.13
C GLY A 362 -19.31 27.83 3.76
N ASP A 363 -18.91 29.07 3.48
CA ASP A 363 -18.24 29.53 2.27
C ASP A 363 -16.85 28.89 2.06
N GLU A 364 -16.69 27.61 2.42
CA GLU A 364 -15.42 26.95 2.34
C GLU A 364 -14.93 26.98 0.88
N PRO A 365 -13.69 27.42 0.72
CA PRO A 365 -12.93 27.32 -0.49
C PRO A 365 -13.25 26.17 -1.46
N PRO A 366 -13.82 26.40 -2.66
CA PRO A 366 -13.88 25.37 -3.69
C PRO A 366 -12.49 24.82 -4.10
N TRP A 367 -11.39 25.47 -3.69
CA TRP A 367 -10.03 25.09 -4.07
C TRP A 367 -9.45 23.90 -3.31
N GLU A 368 -9.85 23.58 -2.07
CA GLU A 368 -9.33 22.39 -1.38
C GLU A 368 -9.80 21.12 -2.08
N ILE A 369 -11.11 21.03 -2.32
CA ILE A 369 -11.72 19.92 -3.07
C ILE A 369 -11.15 19.89 -4.49
N MET A 370 -10.99 21.06 -5.14
CA MET A 370 -10.37 21.14 -6.45
C MET A 370 -8.93 20.61 -6.45
N HIS A 371 -8.13 20.92 -5.43
CA HIS A 371 -6.76 20.44 -5.29
C HIS A 371 -6.72 18.92 -5.08
N VAL A 372 -7.59 18.36 -4.24
CA VAL A 372 -7.70 16.90 -4.05
C VAL A 372 -8.05 16.21 -5.37
N ARG A 373 -9.06 16.71 -6.10
CA ARG A 373 -9.45 16.14 -7.41
C ARG A 373 -8.35 16.31 -8.47
N PHE A 374 -7.66 17.44 -8.46
CA PHE A 374 -6.50 17.68 -9.31
C PHE A 374 -5.37 16.70 -9.02
N ALA A 375 -5.09 16.47 -7.73
CA ALA A 375 -4.10 15.51 -7.29
C ALA A 375 -4.46 14.10 -7.75
N MET A 376 -5.69 13.62 -7.51
CA MET A 376 -6.12 12.28 -7.95
C MET A 376 -5.84 12.04 -9.44
N ARG A 377 -6.06 13.05 -10.28
CA ARG A 377 -5.73 12.97 -11.72
C ARG A 377 -4.25 13.06 -12.01
N TYR A 378 -3.53 13.89 -11.27
CA TYR A 378 -2.07 13.94 -11.35
C TYR A 378 -1.47 12.57 -11.02
N PHE A 379 -2.07 11.84 -10.09
CA PHE A 379 -1.69 10.49 -9.67
C PHE A 379 -2.14 9.35 -10.61
N ARG A 380 -2.96 9.61 -11.63
CA ARG A 380 -3.31 8.58 -12.65
C ARG A 380 -2.11 8.23 -13.53
N ARG A 381 -1.77 6.96 -13.63
CA ARG A 381 -0.67 6.42 -14.45
C ARG A 381 -1.18 5.71 -15.70
N THR A 382 -2.40 6.03 -16.15
CA THR A 382 -2.97 5.63 -17.43
C THR A 382 -2.83 6.70 -18.51
N CYS A 383 -3.05 6.31 -19.77
CA CYS A 383 -3.14 7.22 -20.91
C CYS A 383 -4.31 8.21 -20.72
N CYS A 384 -4.12 9.48 -21.08
CA CYS A 384 -5.17 10.50 -21.07
C CYS A 384 -5.94 10.59 -22.40
N GLY A 385 -5.79 9.63 -23.31
CA GLY A 385 -6.57 9.59 -24.53
C GLY A 385 -8.03 9.19 -24.22
N PRO A 386 -9.06 9.89 -24.73
CA PRO A 386 -10.46 9.68 -24.33
C PRO A 386 -11.02 8.27 -24.49
N ALA A 387 -10.46 7.45 -25.39
CA ALA A 387 -10.88 6.05 -25.60
C ALA A 387 -9.75 5.05 -25.26
N CYS A 388 -8.77 5.47 -24.46
CA CYS A 388 -7.59 4.66 -24.16
C CYS A 388 -7.37 4.57 -22.64
N ALA A 389 -7.46 3.36 -22.11
CA ALA A 389 -7.21 3.07 -20.69
C ALA A 389 -5.80 2.52 -20.42
N ARG A 390 -4.92 2.50 -21.44
CA ARG A 390 -3.61 1.83 -21.33
C ARG A 390 -2.77 2.39 -20.18
N GLY A 391 -2.39 1.55 -19.25
CA GLY A 391 -1.53 1.88 -18.11
C GLY A 391 -0.03 1.89 -18.45
N ILE A 392 0.78 2.50 -17.58
CA ILE A 392 2.24 2.37 -17.62
C ILE A 392 2.72 0.91 -17.52
N HIS A 393 1.89 -0.01 -17.00
CA HIS A 393 2.24 -1.41 -16.84
C HIS A 393 2.04 -2.24 -18.11
N GLU A 394 1.38 -1.68 -19.13
CA GLU A 394 1.13 -2.33 -20.42
C GLU A 394 2.19 -1.94 -21.48
N THR A 395 3.21 -1.16 -21.11
CA THR A 395 4.31 -0.84 -22.02
C THR A 395 5.27 -2.02 -22.11
N ALA A 396 5.61 -2.43 -23.34
CA ALA A 396 6.44 -3.63 -23.57
C ALA A 396 7.83 -3.54 -22.94
N ASP A 397 8.34 -2.33 -22.73
CA ASP A 397 9.64 -2.04 -22.15
C ASP A 397 9.57 -1.50 -20.71
N GLY A 398 8.37 -1.49 -20.10
CA GLY A 398 8.14 -0.93 -18.78
C GLY A 398 8.42 0.58 -18.69
N LYS A 399 8.59 1.28 -19.82
CA LYS A 399 8.89 2.72 -19.79
C LYS A 399 7.66 3.54 -19.41
N PRO A 400 7.85 4.71 -18.78
CA PRO A 400 6.76 5.65 -18.54
C PRO A 400 6.12 6.10 -19.84
N LEU A 401 4.82 6.41 -19.80
CA LEU A 401 4.13 7.03 -20.92
C LEU A 401 4.70 8.45 -21.15
N PRO A 402 4.96 8.86 -22.40
CA PRO A 402 5.36 10.23 -22.71
C PRO A 402 4.39 11.28 -22.14
N LEU A 403 4.93 12.24 -21.38
CA LEU A 403 4.16 13.37 -20.85
C LEU A 403 3.95 14.44 -21.93
N CYS A 404 2.83 15.17 -21.84
CA CYS A 404 2.61 16.38 -22.64
C CYS A 404 3.80 17.34 -22.47
N ALA A 405 4.40 17.78 -23.57
CA ALA A 405 5.62 18.57 -23.56
C ALA A 405 5.46 19.93 -22.86
N ARG A 406 4.23 20.48 -22.81
CA ARG A 406 3.93 21.80 -22.25
C ARG A 406 3.50 21.75 -20.79
N CYS A 407 2.44 21.02 -20.44
CA CYS A 407 1.97 20.98 -19.05
C CYS A 407 2.75 19.99 -18.18
N LYS A 408 3.23 18.85 -18.73
CA LYS A 408 3.79 17.72 -17.95
C LYS A 408 2.77 17.05 -16.99
N PHE A 409 1.48 17.31 -17.17
CA PHE A 409 0.39 16.73 -16.38
C PHE A 409 -0.15 15.43 -16.99
N THR A 410 -0.63 15.53 -18.23
CA THR A 410 -1.20 14.42 -18.98
C THR A 410 -0.11 13.59 -19.66
N GLN A 411 -0.42 12.34 -19.94
CA GLN A 411 0.49 11.38 -20.55
C GLN A 411 -0.22 10.51 -21.57
N TYR A 412 0.49 10.02 -22.58
CA TYR A 412 -0.13 9.35 -23.72
C TYR A 412 0.70 8.16 -24.17
N CYS A 413 0.04 7.04 -24.51
CA CYS A 413 0.72 5.88 -25.08
C CYS A 413 1.10 6.07 -26.56
N SER A 414 0.55 7.07 -27.25
CA SER A 414 0.85 7.36 -28.65
C SER A 414 0.54 8.82 -29.02
N LYS A 415 1.03 9.27 -30.18
CA LYS A 415 0.75 10.63 -30.70
C LYS A 415 -0.71 10.80 -31.10
N GLU A 416 -1.36 9.73 -31.51
CA GLU A 416 -2.78 9.69 -31.90
C GLU A 416 -3.66 9.93 -30.66
N CYS A 417 -3.36 9.27 -29.53
CA CYS A 417 -4.05 9.53 -28.26
C CYS A 417 -3.88 10.99 -27.81
N GLN A 418 -2.67 11.55 -27.95
CA GLN A 418 -2.43 12.96 -27.65
C GLN A 418 -3.25 13.89 -28.57
N LYS A 419 -3.30 13.62 -29.87
CA LYS A 419 -4.08 14.41 -30.83
C LYS A 419 -5.59 14.34 -30.55
N ALA A 420 -6.09 13.17 -30.17
CA ALA A 420 -7.49 12.97 -29.80
C ALA A 420 -7.86 13.78 -28.55
N ASP A 421 -7.05 13.69 -27.49
CA ASP A 421 -7.25 14.49 -26.26
C ASP A 421 -7.11 16.01 -26.53
N TRP A 422 -6.18 16.40 -27.41
CA TRP A 422 -5.99 17.80 -27.82
C TRP A 422 -7.23 18.43 -28.46
N LEU A 423 -7.99 17.62 -29.21
CA LEU A 423 -9.18 18.02 -29.96
C LEU A 423 -10.47 17.46 -29.35
N HIS A 424 -10.45 17.00 -28.10
CA HIS A 424 -11.61 16.43 -27.43
C HIS A 424 -12.80 17.40 -27.50
N GLU A 425 -14.00 16.89 -27.81
CA GLU A 425 -15.19 17.71 -28.03
C GLU A 425 -15.62 18.47 -26.76
N THR A 426 -15.76 17.76 -25.64
CA THR A 426 -16.20 18.34 -24.36
C THR A 426 -15.10 19.11 -23.61
N TRP A 427 -13.89 18.56 -23.51
CA TRP A 427 -12.81 19.12 -22.70
C TRP A 427 -11.47 19.09 -23.45
N PRO A 428 -11.30 19.89 -24.52
CA PRO A 428 -10.09 19.85 -25.33
C PRO A 428 -8.85 20.20 -24.50
N HIS A 429 -7.87 19.30 -24.46
CA HIS A 429 -6.63 19.52 -23.70
C HIS A 429 -5.90 20.80 -24.13
N LYS A 430 -6.08 21.27 -25.37
CA LYS A 430 -5.56 22.56 -25.83
C LYS A 430 -5.94 23.73 -24.91
N ILE A 431 -7.16 23.73 -24.38
CA ILE A 431 -7.67 24.77 -23.46
C ILE A 431 -7.21 24.51 -22.03
N LEU A 432 -7.20 23.25 -21.58
CA LEU A 432 -6.79 22.87 -20.22
C LEU A 432 -5.28 23.01 -19.99
N CYS A 433 -4.46 22.76 -21.02
CA CYS A 433 -3.01 22.64 -20.89
C CYS A 433 -2.31 23.85 -20.23
N PRO A 434 -2.64 25.12 -20.54
CA PRO A 434 -2.10 26.27 -19.83
C PRO A 434 -2.45 26.27 -18.33
N MET A 435 -3.71 25.99 -17.97
CA MET A 435 -4.17 25.93 -16.57
C MET A 435 -3.43 24.84 -15.80
N LEU A 436 -3.34 23.63 -16.38
CA LEU A 436 -2.60 22.50 -15.78
C LEU A 436 -1.12 22.84 -15.53
N ARG A 437 -0.49 23.56 -16.47
CA ARG A 437 0.91 23.99 -16.34
C ARG A 437 1.10 24.93 -15.15
N MET A 438 0.15 25.83 -14.92
CA MET A 438 0.20 26.77 -13.80
C MET A 438 0.05 26.08 -12.45
N LEU A 439 -0.81 25.06 -12.35
CA LEU A 439 -1.13 24.39 -11.08
C LEU A 439 -0.11 23.31 -10.65
N ILE A 440 0.70 22.78 -11.58
CA ILE A 440 1.68 21.72 -11.26
C ILE A 440 2.69 22.08 -10.16
N PRO A 441 3.28 23.27 -10.11
CA PRO A 441 4.19 23.64 -9.03
C PRO A 441 3.57 23.53 -7.64
N ALA A 442 2.30 23.89 -7.48
CA ALA A 442 1.56 23.72 -6.22
C ALA A 442 1.36 22.23 -5.91
N GLN A 443 0.91 21.45 -6.90
CA GLN A 443 0.71 20.01 -6.72
C GLN A 443 2.00 19.24 -6.38
N GLN A 444 3.12 19.59 -6.99
CA GLN A 444 4.42 18.95 -6.71
C GLN A 444 4.93 19.23 -5.30
N LYS A 445 4.57 20.38 -4.73
CA LYS A 445 4.84 20.73 -3.34
C LYS A 445 3.74 20.28 -2.38
N ALA A 446 2.64 19.78 -2.95
CA ALA A 446 1.40 19.50 -2.24
C ALA A 446 0.95 20.73 -1.41
N ASP A 447 1.07 21.93 -2.00
CA ASP A 447 0.82 23.21 -1.33
C ASP A 447 -0.54 23.77 -1.73
N VAL A 448 -1.54 23.54 -0.87
CA VAL A 448 -2.94 23.98 -1.08
C VAL A 448 -3.03 25.51 -1.16
N LYS A 449 -2.23 26.24 -0.37
CA LYS A 449 -2.26 27.71 -0.35
C LYS A 449 -1.66 28.29 -1.62
N LEU A 450 -0.58 27.70 -2.13
CA LEU A 450 -0.04 28.09 -3.43
C LEU A 450 -1.04 27.75 -4.55
N PHE A 451 -1.73 26.60 -4.46
CA PHE A 451 -2.77 26.24 -5.42
C PHE A 451 -3.88 27.28 -5.46
N GLU A 452 -4.41 27.67 -4.29
CA GLU A 452 -5.38 28.75 -4.13
C GLU A 452 -4.89 30.07 -4.76
N GLN A 453 -3.70 30.52 -4.40
CA GLN A 453 -3.12 31.76 -4.92
C GLN A 453 -3.02 31.76 -6.45
N ILE A 454 -2.64 30.63 -7.04
CA ILE A 454 -2.58 30.49 -8.50
C ILE A 454 -3.99 30.59 -9.11
N VAL A 455 -4.97 29.91 -8.52
CA VAL A 455 -6.35 29.90 -9.00
C VAL A 455 -6.97 31.29 -8.92
N LEU A 456 -6.70 32.04 -7.85
CA LEU A 456 -7.21 33.39 -7.64
C LEU A 456 -6.42 34.49 -8.37
N SER A 457 -5.33 34.13 -9.05
CA SER A 457 -4.52 35.11 -9.79
C SER A 457 -5.19 35.58 -11.08
N ASP A 458 -4.89 36.81 -11.49
CA ASP A 458 -5.35 37.38 -12.76
C ASP A 458 -4.83 36.62 -14.00
N GLU A 459 -3.79 35.80 -13.84
CA GLU A 459 -3.23 34.96 -14.89
C GLU A 459 -4.06 33.68 -15.14
N PHE A 460 -4.89 33.28 -14.16
CA PHE A 460 -5.69 32.07 -14.29
C PHE A 460 -6.91 32.32 -15.18
N ASP A 461 -7.11 31.49 -16.19
CA ASP A 461 -8.18 31.66 -17.18
C ASP A 461 -9.56 31.31 -16.59
N PHE A 462 -10.14 32.24 -15.84
CA PHE A 462 -11.46 32.11 -15.23
C PHE A 462 -12.58 31.90 -16.24
N LYS A 463 -12.41 32.31 -17.51
CA LYS A 463 -13.42 32.05 -18.55
C LYS A 463 -13.66 30.55 -18.73
N ASN A 464 -12.64 29.74 -18.48
CA ASN A 464 -12.67 28.29 -18.64
C ASN A 464 -12.77 27.52 -17.31
N ILE A 465 -12.95 28.20 -16.16
CA ILE A 465 -13.01 27.53 -14.85
C ILE A 465 -14.13 26.48 -14.77
N LYS A 466 -15.32 26.78 -15.29
CA LYS A 466 -16.43 25.82 -15.29
C LYS A 466 -16.10 24.56 -16.07
N MET A 467 -15.47 24.70 -17.23
CA MET A 467 -15.02 23.55 -18.03
C MET A 467 -13.91 22.79 -17.31
N PHE A 468 -12.99 23.47 -16.63
CA PHE A 468 -11.94 22.84 -15.84
C PHE A 468 -12.50 22.06 -14.64
N MET A 469 -13.49 22.62 -13.94
CA MET A 469 -14.20 21.96 -12.84
C MET A 469 -14.94 20.73 -13.36
N ASN A 470 -15.77 20.88 -14.40
CA ASN A 470 -16.43 19.73 -15.02
C ASN A 470 -15.42 18.70 -15.51
N TRP A 471 -14.31 19.13 -16.11
CA TRP A 471 -13.23 18.23 -16.45
C TRP A 471 -12.83 17.47 -15.20
N LEU A 472 -12.42 18.11 -14.10
CA LEU A 472 -12.00 17.49 -12.82
C LEU A 472 -13.00 16.48 -12.21
N TYR A 473 -14.31 16.73 -12.33
CA TYR A 473 -15.35 15.88 -11.75
C TYR A 473 -15.91 14.81 -12.70
N ASP A 474 -16.03 15.09 -14.01
CA ASP A 474 -16.84 14.31 -14.96
C ASP A 474 -16.03 13.43 -15.93
N ALA A 475 -14.70 13.36 -15.82
CA ALA A 475 -13.95 12.59 -16.83
C ALA A 475 -14.39 11.12 -16.75
N PRO A 476 -14.83 10.53 -17.89
CA PRO A 476 -15.38 9.18 -17.92
C PRO A 476 -14.39 8.22 -17.25
N GLU A 477 -14.93 7.39 -16.36
CA GLU A 477 -14.18 6.36 -15.63
C GLU A 477 -13.66 5.27 -16.57
#